data_AF-A0AAV2YWV2-F1
#
_entry.id   AF-A0AAV2YWV2-F1
#
_cell.length_a   1.000
_cell.length_b   1.000
_cell.length_c   1.000
_cell.angle_alpha   90.00
_cell.angle_beta   90.00
_cell.angle_gamma   90.00
#
_symmetry.space_group_name_H-M   'P 1'
#
loop_
_entity.id
_entity.type
_entity.pdbx_description
1 polymer ?
#
loop_
_entity_poly.entity_id
_entity_poly.type
_entity_poly.pdbx_seq_one_letter_code
_entity_poly.pdbx_strand_id
1 'polypeptide(L)'
;MAEEYRQRLDNNVEKLVENFRGLVKTAQIKDKTNTTREAFQNSIYATTLVQASEALLKLVAEMKLSIALGDFESMNQNVDTTMDYLAKRCDDVDAHVAHLSSDISSALFELENHYYQSKWRLPPPETTP
;
A
#
# COMPACT_ATOMS: atom_id res chain seq x y z
N MET A 1 -1.32 -9.58 -16.63
CA MET A 1 -1.98 -8.32 -16.20
C MET A 1 -2.01 -7.27 -17.29
N ALA A 2 -0.89 -6.62 -17.66
CA ALA A 2 -0.92 -5.55 -18.67
C ALA A 2 -1.43 -6.01 -20.06
N GLU A 3 -0.97 -7.17 -20.55
CA GLU A 3 -1.40 -7.70 -21.83
C GLU A 3 -2.87 -8.17 -21.84
N GLU A 4 -3.34 -8.68 -20.71
CA GLU A 4 -4.74 -9.09 -20.52
C GLU A 4 -5.69 -7.89 -20.49
N TYR A 5 -5.30 -6.80 -19.83
CA TYR A 5 -6.04 -5.54 -19.87
C TYR A 5 -6.09 -4.95 -21.27
N ARG A 6 -4.99 -5.03 -22.01
CA ARG A 6 -4.91 -4.57 -23.40
C ARG A 6 -5.85 -5.36 -24.31
N GLN A 7 -5.81 -6.69 -24.21
CA GLN A 7 -6.71 -7.57 -24.96
C GLN A 7 -8.19 -7.31 -24.61
N ARG A 8 -8.52 -7.12 -23.32
CA ARG A 8 -9.88 -6.78 -22.89
C ARG A 8 -10.31 -5.40 -23.40
N LEU A 9 -9.41 -4.41 -23.42
CA LEU A 9 -9.68 -3.08 -23.97
C LEU A 9 -10.01 -3.18 -25.45
N ASP A 10 -9.14 -3.80 -26.24
CA ASP A 10 -9.28 -3.92 -27.70
C ASP A 10 -10.60 -4.62 -28.05
N ASN A 11 -10.90 -5.74 -27.38
CA ASN A 11 -12.14 -6.49 -27.59
C ASN A 11 -13.40 -5.65 -27.28
N ASN A 12 -13.38 -4.83 -26.23
CA ASN A 12 -14.55 -4.01 -25.87
C ASN A 12 -14.70 -2.81 -26.82
N VAL A 13 -13.59 -2.19 -27.24
CA VAL A 13 -13.61 -1.10 -28.23
C VAL A 13 -14.12 -1.62 -29.58
N GLU A 14 -13.65 -2.78 -30.03
CA GLU A 14 -14.12 -3.40 -31.27
C GLU A 14 -15.64 -3.68 -31.21
N LYS A 15 -16.13 -4.22 -30.10
CA LYS A 15 -17.57 -4.42 -29.88
C LYS A 15 -18.34 -3.11 -29.92
N LEU A 16 -17.86 -2.02 -29.32
CA LEU A 16 -18.54 -0.73 -29.39
C LEU A 16 -18.65 -0.23 -30.83
N VAL A 17 -17.55 -0.26 -31.57
CA VAL A 17 -17.50 0.22 -32.95
C VAL A 17 -18.43 -0.61 -33.83
N GLU A 18 -18.42 -1.94 -33.71
CA GLU A 18 -19.23 -2.80 -34.58
C GLU A 18 -20.73 -2.70 -34.26
N ASN A 19 -21.11 -2.66 -32.98
CA ASN A 19 -22.51 -2.47 -32.60
C ASN A 19 -23.04 -1.09 -33.03
N PHE A 20 -22.23 -0.03 -32.89
CA PHE A 20 -22.61 1.31 -33.36
C PHE A 20 -22.74 1.35 -34.88
N ARG A 21 -21.80 0.72 -35.61
CA ARG A 21 -21.89 0.55 -37.07
C ARG A 21 -23.16 -0.20 -37.46
N GLY A 22 -23.52 -1.23 -36.69
CA GLY A 22 -24.78 -1.97 -36.81
C GLY A 22 -25.99 -1.04 -36.72
N LEU A 23 -26.10 -0.28 -35.61
CA LEU A 23 -27.19 0.70 -35.40
C LEU A 23 -27.34 1.69 -36.56
N VAL A 24 -26.23 2.28 -37.02
CA VAL A 24 -26.26 3.26 -38.11
C VAL A 24 -26.73 2.61 -39.42
N LYS A 25 -26.34 1.36 -39.69
CA LYS A 25 -26.79 0.62 -40.89
C LYS A 25 -28.28 0.32 -40.85
N THR A 26 -28.82 -0.14 -39.73
CA THR A 26 -30.26 -0.45 -39.58
C THR A 26 -31.13 0.78 -39.37
N ALA A 27 -30.56 1.94 -39.03
CA ALA A 27 -31.30 3.21 -39.02
C ALA A 27 -31.64 3.73 -40.43
N GLN A 28 -30.97 3.23 -41.48
CA GLN A 28 -31.28 3.58 -42.86
C GLN A 28 -32.60 2.92 -43.30
N ILE A 29 -33.65 3.71 -43.50
CA ILE A 29 -34.96 3.23 -43.94
C ILE A 29 -34.86 2.79 -45.40
N LYS A 30 -34.89 1.48 -45.66
CA LYS A 30 -34.87 0.91 -47.02
C LYS A 30 -36.20 0.29 -47.45
N ASP A 31 -36.94 -0.34 -46.54
CA ASP A 31 -38.19 -1.04 -46.89
C ASP A 31 -39.22 -1.00 -45.74
N LYS A 32 -40.48 -0.64 -46.03
CA LYS A 32 -41.51 -0.39 -44.99
C LYS A 32 -42.07 -1.67 -44.33
N THR A 33 -41.76 -2.84 -44.87
CA THR A 33 -42.37 -4.13 -44.48
C THR A 33 -41.52 -4.95 -43.50
N ASN A 34 -40.29 -4.55 -43.20
CA ASN A 34 -39.35 -5.30 -42.35
C ASN A 34 -39.10 -4.69 -40.94
N THR A 35 -39.93 -3.73 -40.53
CA THR A 35 -39.73 -2.87 -39.36
C THR A 35 -39.52 -3.64 -38.03
N THR A 36 -40.27 -4.72 -37.78
CA THR A 36 -40.21 -5.42 -36.48
C THR A 36 -38.89 -6.16 -36.26
N ARG A 37 -38.36 -6.82 -37.30
CA ARG A 37 -37.08 -7.54 -37.23
C ARG A 37 -35.91 -6.58 -37.05
N GLU A 38 -35.94 -5.46 -37.77
CA GLU A 38 -34.93 -4.40 -37.66
C GLU A 38 -34.99 -3.71 -36.30
N ALA A 39 -36.19 -3.49 -35.74
CA ALA A 39 -36.35 -2.96 -34.39
C ALA A 39 -35.75 -3.88 -33.31
N PHE A 40 -35.97 -5.20 -33.42
CA PHE A 40 -35.36 -6.17 -32.51
C PHE A 40 -33.83 -6.18 -32.64
N GLN A 41 -33.31 -6.14 -33.86
CA GLN A 41 -31.87 -6.11 -34.12
C GLN A 41 -31.22 -4.82 -33.62
N ASN A 42 -31.88 -3.67 -33.76
CA ASN A 42 -31.46 -2.41 -33.15
C ASN A 42 -31.41 -2.47 -31.62
N SER A 43 -32.41 -3.11 -30.99
CA SER A 43 -32.42 -3.30 -29.53
C SER A 43 -31.22 -4.13 -29.06
N ILE A 44 -30.86 -5.19 -29.81
CA ILE A 44 -29.67 -6.00 -29.52
C ILE A 44 -28.41 -5.15 -29.64
N TYR A 45 -28.22 -4.42 -30.75
CA TYR A 45 -27.02 -3.59 -30.92
C TYR A 45 -26.89 -2.52 -29.82
N ALA A 46 -27.99 -1.86 -29.45
CA ALA A 46 -27.99 -0.89 -28.37
C ALA A 46 -27.63 -1.53 -27.02
N THR A 47 -28.21 -2.68 -26.71
CA THR A 47 -27.95 -3.41 -25.46
C THR A 47 -26.49 -3.86 -25.37
N THR A 48 -25.96 -4.48 -26.42
CA THR A 48 -24.57 -4.95 -26.45
C THR A 48 -23.58 -3.79 -26.43
N LEU A 49 -23.92 -2.64 -27.02
CA LEU A 49 -23.11 -1.41 -26.93
C LEU A 49 -23.04 -0.89 -25.49
N VAL A 50 -24.15 -0.85 -24.77
CA VAL A 50 -24.16 -0.46 -23.34
C VAL A 50 -23.32 -1.43 -22.51
N GLN A 51 -23.50 -2.74 -22.72
CA GLN A 51 -22.71 -3.76 -22.01
C GLN A 51 -21.20 -3.63 -22.26
N ALA A 52 -20.77 -3.37 -23.49
CA ALA A 52 -19.36 -3.12 -23.81
C ALA A 52 -18.84 -1.84 -23.14
N SER A 53 -19.68 -0.80 -23.06
CA SER A 53 -19.35 0.45 -22.36
C SER A 53 -19.16 0.23 -20.85
N GLU A 54 -20.08 -0.51 -20.21
CA GLU A 54 -19.99 -0.89 -18.80
C GLU A 54 -18.73 -1.74 -18.53
N ALA A 55 -18.43 -2.69 -19.42
CA ALA A 55 -17.23 -3.51 -19.31
C ALA A 55 -15.93 -2.68 -19.36
N LEU A 56 -15.89 -1.62 -20.18
CA LEU A 56 -14.77 -0.67 -20.21
C LEU A 56 -14.66 0.13 -18.91
N LEU A 57 -15.78 0.63 -18.38
CA LEU A 57 -15.77 1.35 -17.10
C LEU A 57 -15.26 0.46 -15.97
N LYS A 58 -15.67 -0.81 -15.94
CA LYS A 58 -15.18 -1.79 -14.98
C LYS A 58 -13.68 -2.05 -15.15
N LEU A 59 -13.19 -2.20 -16.38
CA LEU A 59 -11.76 -2.35 -16.67
C LEU A 59 -10.95 -1.16 -16.14
N VAL A 60 -11.43 0.07 -16.36
CA VAL A 60 -10.78 1.28 -15.84
C VAL A 60 -10.75 1.30 -14.32
N ALA A 61 -11.83 0.88 -13.66
CA ALA A 61 -11.89 0.78 -12.20
C ALA A 61 -10.89 -0.27 -11.66
N GLU A 62 -10.80 -1.44 -12.31
CA GLU A 62 -9.83 -2.49 -11.97
C GLU A 62 -8.39 -1.98 -12.10
N MET A 63 -8.06 -1.27 -13.17
CA MET A 63 -6.72 -0.70 -13.38
C MET A 63 -6.37 0.34 -12.31
N LYS A 64 -7.30 1.23 -11.95
CA LYS A 64 -7.09 2.21 -10.86
C LYS A 64 -6.85 1.52 -9.53
N LEU A 65 -7.63 0.48 -9.23
CA LEU A 65 -7.47 -0.30 -7.99
C LEU A 65 -6.11 -1.01 -7.95
N SER A 66 -5.67 -1.60 -9.06
CA SER A 66 -4.37 -2.28 -9.15
C SER A 66 -3.20 -1.35 -8.85
N ILE A 67 -3.25 -0.10 -9.32
CA ILE A 67 -2.21 0.90 -9.03
C ILE A 67 -2.24 1.28 -7.54
N ALA A 68 -3.43 1.59 -7.02
CA ALA A 68 -3.59 1.98 -5.61
C ALA A 68 -3.11 0.88 -4.63
N LEU A 69 -3.38 -0.40 -4.95
CA LEU A 69 -2.91 -1.52 -4.14
C LEU A 69 -1.39 -1.70 -4.22
N GLY A 70 -0.79 -1.54 -5.41
CA GLY A 70 0.66 -1.64 -5.59
C GLY A 70 1.43 -0.55 -4.81
N ASP A 71 0.88 0.67 -4.78
CA ASP A 71 1.44 1.76 -3.98
C ASP A 71 1.36 1.43 -2.48
N PHE A 72 0.25 0.86 -2.01
CA PHE A 72 0.08 0.48 -0.60
C PHE A 72 1.07 -0.61 -0.17
N GLU A 73 1.31 -1.61 -1.02
CA GLU A 73 2.28 -2.67 -0.74
C GLU A 73 3.71 -2.11 -0.58
N SER A 74 4.13 -1.21 -1.48
CA SER A 74 5.43 -0.54 -1.37
C SER A 74 5.52 0.35 -0.13
N MET A 75 4.46 1.09 0.20
CA MET A 75 4.40 1.89 1.43
C MET A 75 4.54 1.01 2.67
N ASN A 76 3.86 -0.14 2.71
CA ASN A 76 3.93 -1.05 3.85
C ASN A 76 5.35 -1.62 4.02
N GLN A 77 6.00 -2.04 2.93
CA GLN A 77 7.39 -2.50 2.95
C GLN A 77 8.35 -1.41 3.49
N ASN A 78 8.14 -0.15 3.10
CA ASN A 78 8.93 0.97 3.62
C ASN A 78 8.71 1.19 5.13
N VAL A 79 7.47 1.06 5.61
CA VAL A 79 7.13 1.14 7.03
C VAL A 79 7.81 0.00 7.80
N ASP A 80 7.69 -1.24 7.32
CA ASP A 80 8.29 -2.42 7.94
C ASP A 80 9.82 -2.28 8.02
N THR A 81 10.46 -1.84 6.93
CA THR A 81 11.92 -1.59 6.89
C THR A 81 12.34 -0.50 7.88
N THR A 82 11.56 0.57 7.99
CA THR A 82 11.82 1.66 8.93
C THR A 82 11.64 1.20 10.38
N MET A 83 10.62 0.39 10.65
CA MET A 83 10.36 -0.19 11.96
C MET A 83 11.53 -1.08 12.40
N ASP A 84 12.01 -1.98 11.53
CA ASP A 84 13.16 -2.83 11.81
C ASP A 84 14.45 -2.03 12.05
N TYR A 85 14.67 -0.97 11.27
CA TYR A 85 15.81 -0.08 11.44
C TYR A 85 15.76 0.66 12.79
N LEU A 86 14.59 1.17 13.17
CA LEU A 86 14.41 1.85 14.45
C LEU A 86 14.55 0.88 15.62
N ALA A 87 14.01 -0.34 15.52
CA ALA A 87 14.16 -1.36 16.55
C ALA A 87 15.64 -1.68 16.81
N LYS A 88 16.42 -1.93 15.75
CA LYS A 88 17.88 -2.16 15.88
C LYS A 88 18.60 -0.98 16.53
N ARG A 89 18.23 0.25 16.17
CA ARG A 89 18.80 1.45 16.80
C ARG A 89 18.45 1.56 18.28
N CYS A 90 17.25 1.18 18.68
CA CYS A 90 16.88 1.14 20.09
C CYS A 90 17.74 0.11 20.83
N ASP A 91 17.88 -1.11 20.28
CA ASP A 91 18.71 -2.16 20.87
C ASP A 91 20.17 -1.72 21.03
N ASP A 92 20.74 -1.04 20.01
CA ASP A 92 22.10 -0.52 20.05
C ASP A 92 22.27 0.56 21.13
N VAL A 93 21.31 1.47 21.25
CA VAL A 93 21.32 2.53 22.27
C VAL A 93 21.17 1.94 23.66
N ASP A 94 20.25 0.99 23.86
CA ASP A 94 20.04 0.32 25.13
C ASP A 94 21.29 -0.47 25.56
N ALA A 95 21.98 -1.12 24.62
CA ALA A 95 23.25 -1.78 24.88
C ALA A 95 24.34 -0.78 25.31
N HIS A 96 24.43 0.38 24.66
CA HIS A 96 25.39 1.43 25.04
C HIS A 96 25.08 2.01 26.43
N VAL A 97 23.81 2.24 26.75
CA VAL A 97 23.37 2.73 28.06
C VAL A 97 23.70 1.71 29.15
N ALA A 98 23.44 0.43 28.91
CA ALA A 98 23.77 -0.65 29.84
C ALA A 98 25.29 -0.74 30.10
N HIS A 99 26.10 -0.65 29.05
CA HIS A 99 27.56 -0.64 29.17
C HIS A 99 28.05 0.55 30.00
N LEU A 100 27.60 1.77 29.67
CA LEU A 100 27.99 2.98 30.40
C LEU A 100 27.57 2.93 31.88
N SER A 101 26.39 2.38 32.17
CA SER A 101 25.92 2.17 33.54
C SER A 101 26.84 1.22 34.32
N SER A 102 27.30 0.15 33.68
CA SER A 102 28.28 -0.79 34.26
C SER A 102 29.63 -0.10 34.53
N ASP A 103 30.13 0.68 33.58
CA ASP A 103 31.40 1.40 33.72
C ASP A 103 31.35 2.41 34.88
N ILE A 104 30.26 3.18 34.98
CA ILE A 104 30.05 4.14 36.08
C ILE A 104 29.96 3.40 37.41
N SER A 105 29.22 2.29 37.48
CA SER A 105 29.09 1.50 38.70
C SER A 105 30.45 0.96 39.16
N SER A 106 31.29 0.49 38.23
CA SER A 106 32.66 0.05 38.53
C SER A 106 33.52 1.20 39.06
N ALA A 107 33.50 2.35 38.39
CA ALA A 107 34.27 3.52 38.80
C ALA A 107 33.84 4.03 40.19
N LEU A 108 32.53 4.04 40.48
CA LEU A 108 32.02 4.40 41.80
C LEU A 108 32.47 3.42 42.89
N PHE A 109 32.43 2.11 42.61
CA PHE A 109 32.90 1.09 43.54
C PHE A 109 34.40 1.24 43.84
N GLU A 110 35.21 1.48 42.81
CA GLU A 110 36.65 1.74 42.98
C GLU A 110 36.90 3.00 43.82
N LEU A 111 36.16 4.07 43.56
CA LEU A 111 36.27 5.33 44.31
C LEU A 111 35.85 5.16 45.77
N GLU A 112 34.75 4.45 46.03
CA GLU A 112 34.25 4.16 47.37
C GLU A 112 35.26 3.31 48.16
N ASN A 113 35.84 2.28 47.52
CA ASN A 113 36.88 1.47 48.10
C ASN A 113 38.13 2.30 48.45
N HIS A 114 38.58 3.17 47.53
CA HIS A 114 39.71 4.09 47.78
C HIS A 114 39.43 5.06 48.92
N TYR A 115 38.21 5.59 49.00
CA TYR A 115 37.78 6.47 50.09
C TYR A 115 37.84 5.76 51.44
N TYR A 116 37.27 4.54 51.54
CA TYR A 116 37.26 3.78 52.78
C TYR A 116 38.63 3.30 53.26
N GLN A 117 39.58 3.15 52.34
CA GLN A 117 40.99 2.83 52.62
C GLN A 117 41.84 4.07 52.94
N SER A 118 41.33 5.29 52.73
CA SER A 118 42.08 6.52 52.96
C SER A 118 42.24 6.83 54.45
N LYS A 119 43.37 7.45 54.82
CA LYS A 119 43.68 7.89 56.19
C LYS A 119 42.83 9.07 56.68
N TRP A 120 41.97 9.64 55.82
CA TRP A 120 41.17 10.83 56.06
C TRP A 120 39.74 10.52 56.52
N ARG A 121 39.48 9.28 56.97
CA ARG A 121 38.18 8.89 57.51
C ARG A 121 37.87 9.74 58.75
N LEU A 122 36.95 10.69 58.62
CA LEU A 122 36.29 11.29 59.78
C LEU A 122 35.42 10.20 60.41
N PRO A 123 35.61 9.86 61.70
CA PRO A 123 34.70 8.96 62.39
C PRO A 123 33.28 9.56 62.33
N PRO A 124 32.22 8.74 62.26
CA PRO A 124 30.87 9.25 62.40
C PRO A 124 30.79 10.10 63.69
N PRO A 125 30.12 11.25 63.69
CA PRO A 125 29.91 11.99 64.93
C PRO A 125 29.28 11.04 65.94
N GLU A 126 29.95 10.83 67.08
CA GLU A 126 29.43 10.00 68.17
C GLU A 126 28.06 10.57 68.57
N THR A 127 26.99 9.87 68.18
CA THR A 127 25.69 10.05 68.82
C THR A 127 25.81 9.48 70.23
N THR A 128 26.24 10.31 71.18
CA THR A 128 26.07 10.02 72.59
C THR A 128 24.58 10.07 72.95
N PRO A 129 24.10 9.17 73.83
CA PRO A 129 22.67 8.96 74.12
C PRO A 129 21.96 10.17 74.73
#